data_AF-A0A3B4Y610-F1
#
_entry.id   AF-A0A3B4Y610-F1
#
_cell.length_a   1.000
_cell.length_b   1.000
_cell.length_c   1.000
_cell.angle_alpha   90.00
_cell.angle_beta   90.00
_cell.angle_gamma   90.00
#
_symmetry.space_group_name_H-M   'P 1'
#
loop_
_entity.id
_entity.type
_entity.pdbx_description
1 polymer ?
#
loop_
_entity_poly.entity_id
_entity_poly.type
_entity_poly.pdbx_seq_one_letter_code
_entity_poly.pdbx_strand_id
1 'polypeptide(L)'
;MGCRVVFGVQRPLPVRLTLLSLVLVTLLVAVWTEGQDYYTLLGVNREATTREIRQAFKKLALTMHPDKNPGDPSAHEKFLQVNRAYEVLKDEDLRKKYDKYGEKGLDEQQGGRYESWNFYRYDFGIYDDDLEIITLDSGDFEAAVNSGEIWFINFYFPRCSHCHQLAPAWRRMARSLRSWLG
;
A
#
# COMPACT_ATOMS: atom_id res chain seq x y z
N MET A 1 59.42 29.09 39.29
CA MET A 1 58.06 29.15 38.72
C MET A 1 58.15 29.76 37.34
N GLY A 2 57.99 28.96 36.28
CA GLY A 2 58.02 29.44 34.89
C GLY A 2 56.98 28.70 34.08
N CYS A 3 55.84 29.36 33.83
CA CYS A 3 54.72 28.81 33.09
C CYS A 3 55.04 28.87 31.59
N ARG A 4 55.13 27.72 30.91
CA ARG A 4 55.30 27.63 29.44
C ARG A 4 53.92 27.50 28.80
N VAL A 5 53.48 28.54 28.09
CA VAL A 5 52.30 28.49 27.22
C VAL A 5 52.71 27.82 25.91
N VAL A 6 52.13 26.66 25.60
CA VAL A 6 52.28 25.98 24.31
C VAL A 6 51.13 26.41 23.40
N PHE A 7 51.42 27.23 22.39
CA PHE A 7 50.47 27.52 21.32
C PHE A 7 50.43 26.33 20.35
N GLY A 8 49.31 25.60 20.35
CA GLY A 8 49.03 24.59 19.33
C GLY A 8 48.68 25.26 18.01
N VAL A 9 49.50 25.07 16.98
CA VAL A 9 49.20 25.49 15.61
C VAL A 9 48.32 24.41 14.96
N GLN A 10 47.03 24.72 14.80
CA GLN A 10 46.11 23.89 14.00
C GLN A 10 46.60 23.89 12.55
N ARG A 11 46.99 22.72 12.01
CA ARG A 11 47.33 22.59 10.59
C ARG A 11 46.06 22.64 9.75
N PRO A 12 45.95 23.52 8.73
CA PRO A 12 44.78 23.55 7.87
C PRO A 12 44.69 22.26 7.06
N LEU A 13 43.52 21.61 7.10
CA LEU A 13 43.24 20.41 6.32
C LEU A 13 43.32 20.72 4.81
N PRO A 14 43.82 19.80 3.97
CA PRO A 14 44.00 20.03 2.54
C PRO A 14 42.64 20.18 1.83
N VAL A 15 42.36 21.39 1.33
CA VAL A 15 41.12 21.80 0.63
C VAL A 15 40.74 20.89 -0.55
N ARG A 16 41.71 20.20 -1.16
CA ARG A 16 41.45 19.25 -2.26
C ARG A 16 40.74 17.97 -1.80
N LEU A 17 41.00 17.51 -0.58
CA LEU A 17 40.38 16.29 -0.05
C LEU A 17 38.92 16.53 0.37
N THR A 18 38.62 17.74 0.87
CA THR A 18 37.27 18.15 1.26
C THR A 18 36.36 18.41 0.06
N LEU A 19 36.90 18.96 -1.04
CA LEU A 19 36.15 19.14 -2.28
C LEU A 19 35.78 17.80 -2.93
N LEU A 20 36.71 16.83 -2.96
CA LEU A 20 36.44 15.48 -3.48
C LEU A 20 35.42 14.73 -2.62
N SER A 21 35.48 14.85 -1.29
CA SER A 21 34.48 14.24 -0.40
C SER A 21 33.11 14.92 -0.54
N LEU A 22 33.05 16.24 -0.73
CA LEU A 22 31.79 16.96 -0.98
C LEU A 22 31.16 16.56 -2.32
N VAL A 23 31.96 16.38 -3.38
CA VAL A 23 31.47 15.91 -4.69
C VAL A 23 31.02 14.45 -4.62
N LEU A 24 31.71 13.57 -3.88
CA LEU A 24 31.27 12.19 -3.65
C LEU A 24 29.98 12.12 -2.83
N VAL A 25 29.83 12.99 -1.82
CA VAL A 25 28.61 13.08 -1.02
C VAL A 25 27.44 13.66 -1.85
N THR A 26 27.66 14.65 -2.71
CA THR A 26 26.60 15.16 -3.60
C THR A 26 26.22 14.17 -4.70
N LEU A 27 27.17 13.38 -5.22
CA LEU A 27 26.88 12.29 -6.15
C LEU A 27 26.14 11.12 -5.48
N LEU A 28 26.43 10.83 -4.21
CA LEU A 28 25.69 9.83 -3.41
C LEU A 28 24.27 10.29 -3.08
N VAL A 29 24.04 11.59 -2.89
CA VAL A 29 22.70 12.15 -2.62
C VAL A 29 21.87 12.35 -3.90
N ALA A 30 22.47 12.37 -5.09
CA ALA A 30 21.74 12.58 -6.35
C ALA A 30 21.04 11.33 -6.91
N VAL A 31 21.14 10.17 -6.25
CA VAL A 31 20.41 8.95 -6.66
C VAL A 31 19.01 8.97 -6.02
N TRP A 32 18.15 9.88 -6.46
CA TRP A 32 16.72 9.78 -6.21
C TRP A 32 16.08 9.28 -7.50
N THR A 33 15.66 8.01 -7.49
CA THR A 33 14.90 7.43 -8.60
C THR A 33 13.55 8.12 -8.69
N GLU A 34 13.37 8.93 -9.73
CA GLU A 34 12.11 9.59 -10.10
C GLU A 34 11.14 8.52 -10.63
N GLY A 35 10.29 8.02 -9.72
CA GLY A 35 9.30 6.99 -9.95
C GLY A 35 9.04 6.25 -8.64
N GLN A 36 8.05 6.68 -7.86
CA GLN A 36 7.72 6.00 -6.61
C GLN A 36 7.06 4.65 -6.91
N ASP A 37 7.74 3.58 -6.52
CA ASP A 37 7.23 2.22 -6.65
C ASP A 37 5.89 2.04 -5.92
N TYR A 38 4.93 1.34 -6.55
CA TYR A 38 3.56 1.19 -6.04
C TYR A 38 3.48 0.53 -4.65
N TYR A 39 4.38 -0.41 -4.34
CA TYR A 39 4.42 -1.02 -3.01
C TYR A 39 4.89 -0.01 -1.96
N THR A 40 5.86 0.84 -2.33
CA THR A 40 6.34 1.94 -1.49
C THR A 40 5.25 2.99 -1.27
N LEU A 41 4.48 3.35 -2.30
CA LEU A 41 3.34 4.27 -2.20
C LEU A 41 2.27 3.79 -1.22
N LEU A 42 1.98 2.48 -1.23
CA LEU A 42 1.03 1.87 -0.30
C LEU A 42 1.64 1.54 1.07
N GLY A 43 2.98 1.58 1.20
CA GLY A 43 3.68 1.23 2.43
C GLY A 43 3.64 -0.28 2.74
N VAL A 44 3.66 -1.13 1.72
CA VAL A 44 3.62 -2.60 1.85
C VAL A 44 4.87 -3.25 1.26
N ASN A 45 5.14 -4.50 1.66
CA ASN A 45 6.19 -5.30 1.02
C ASN A 45 5.72 -5.77 -0.37
N ARG A 46 6.67 -6.02 -1.29
CA ARG A 46 6.39 -6.63 -2.60
C ARG A 46 5.75 -8.02 -2.50
N GLU A 47 5.98 -8.73 -1.40
CA GLU A 47 5.37 -10.03 -1.08
C GLU A 47 4.00 -9.91 -0.41
N ALA A 48 3.46 -8.70 -0.22
CA ALA A 48 2.19 -8.48 0.46
C ALA A 48 1.02 -9.19 -0.25
N THR A 49 0.16 -9.79 0.55
CA THR A 49 -1.09 -10.41 0.11
C THR A 49 -2.10 -9.35 -0.37
N THR A 50 -3.07 -9.75 -1.21
CA THR A 50 -4.13 -8.85 -1.67
C THR A 50 -4.89 -8.22 -0.50
N ARG A 51 -5.08 -8.96 0.60
CA ARG A 51 -5.70 -8.45 1.84
C ARG A 51 -4.87 -7.33 2.47
N GLU A 52 -3.57 -7.52 2.62
CA GLU A 52 -2.67 -6.50 3.19
C GLU A 52 -2.64 -5.24 2.31
N ILE A 53 -2.62 -5.41 0.99
CA ILE A 53 -2.71 -4.31 0.02
C ILE A 53 -4.03 -3.54 0.20
N ARG A 54 -5.17 -4.23 0.28
CA ARG A 54 -6.49 -3.60 0.54
C ARG A 54 -6.51 -2.87 1.88
N GLN A 55 -6.00 -3.46 2.95
CA GLN A 55 -5.97 -2.83 4.28
C GLN A 55 -5.08 -1.58 4.31
N ALA A 56 -3.89 -1.65 3.70
CA ALA A 56 -2.99 -0.51 3.59
C ALA A 56 -3.62 0.62 2.76
N PHE A 57 -4.20 0.30 1.61
CA PHE A 57 -4.93 1.26 0.79
C PHE A 57 -6.12 1.86 1.54
N LYS A 58 -6.94 1.06 2.24
CA LYS A 58 -8.07 1.56 3.04
C LYS A 58 -7.61 2.59 4.06
N LYS A 59 -6.51 2.32 4.76
CA LYS A 59 -5.93 3.25 5.74
C LYS A 59 -5.55 4.57 5.08
N LEU A 60 -4.83 4.52 3.96
CA LEU A 60 -4.43 5.70 3.20
C LEU A 60 -5.64 6.46 2.64
N ALA A 61 -6.63 5.76 2.09
CA ALA A 61 -7.85 6.36 1.58
C ALA A 61 -8.60 7.11 2.68
N LEU A 62 -8.74 6.54 3.88
CA LEU A 62 -9.43 7.22 4.97
C LEU A 62 -8.71 8.49 5.45
N THR A 63 -7.39 8.55 5.33
CA THR A 63 -6.58 9.70 5.78
C THR A 63 -6.33 10.74 4.69
N MET A 64 -6.10 10.31 3.45
CA MET A 64 -5.66 11.15 2.33
C MET A 64 -6.79 11.57 1.39
N HIS A 65 -8.01 11.05 1.56
CA HIS A 65 -9.12 11.39 0.66
C HIS A 65 -9.30 12.92 0.55
N PRO A 66 -9.52 13.45 -0.66
CA PRO A 66 -9.70 14.90 -0.87
C PRO A 66 -10.81 15.52 -0.02
N ASP A 67 -11.95 14.83 0.15
CA ASP A 67 -13.05 15.27 1.04
C ASP A 67 -12.63 15.53 2.50
N LYS A 68 -11.58 14.86 2.98
CA LYS A 68 -11.04 15.05 4.34
C LYS A 68 -9.86 16.01 4.39
N ASN A 69 -9.36 16.44 3.24
CA ASN A 69 -8.21 17.32 3.09
C ASN A 69 -8.51 18.53 2.19
N PRO A 70 -9.60 19.30 2.44
CA PRO A 70 -10.00 20.40 1.55
C PRO A 70 -9.01 21.57 1.51
N GLY A 71 -8.08 21.65 2.46
CA GLY A 71 -7.04 22.68 2.53
C GLY A 71 -5.76 22.36 1.75
N ASP A 72 -5.60 21.13 1.25
CA ASP A 72 -4.44 20.74 0.44
C ASP A 72 -4.85 20.65 -1.04
N PRO A 73 -4.44 21.61 -1.90
CA PRO A 73 -4.78 21.59 -3.32
C PRO A 73 -4.17 20.38 -4.06
N SER A 74 -3.13 19.75 -3.49
CA SER A 74 -2.50 18.54 -4.05
C SER A 74 -3.14 17.23 -3.56
N ALA A 75 -4.14 17.27 -2.67
CA ALA A 75 -4.76 16.06 -2.11
C ALA A 75 -5.35 15.16 -3.21
N HIS A 76 -5.98 15.75 -4.22
CA HIS A 76 -6.55 15.02 -5.34
C HIS A 76 -5.49 14.25 -6.14
N GLU A 77 -4.41 14.93 -6.52
CA GLU A 77 -3.32 14.32 -7.30
C GLU A 77 -2.60 13.22 -6.52
N LYS A 78 -2.29 13.47 -5.23
CA LYS A 78 -1.69 12.47 -4.35
C LYS A 78 -2.60 11.24 -4.21
N PHE A 79 -3.90 11.45 -4.04
CA PHE A 79 -4.84 10.35 -3.89
C PHE A 79 -5.00 9.56 -5.18
N LEU A 80 -4.95 10.20 -6.36
CA LEU A 80 -4.92 9.50 -7.64
C LEU A 80 -3.70 8.57 -7.78
N GLN A 81 -2.52 8.99 -7.33
CA GLN A 81 -1.33 8.14 -7.35
C GLN A 81 -1.50 6.90 -6.46
N VAL A 82 -2.01 7.09 -5.23
CA VAL A 82 -2.29 5.99 -4.29
C VAL A 82 -3.38 5.05 -4.85
N ASN A 83 -4.43 5.61 -5.43
CA ASN A 83 -5.52 4.84 -6.04
C ASN A 83 -5.02 4.04 -7.24
N ARG A 84 -4.18 4.61 -8.11
CA ARG A 84 -3.57 3.92 -9.24
C ARG A 84 -2.69 2.75 -8.77
N ALA A 85 -1.86 2.97 -7.76
CA ALA A 85 -1.06 1.91 -7.15
C ALA A 85 -1.94 0.76 -6.65
N TYR A 86 -3.04 1.08 -5.97
CA TYR A 86 -3.99 0.07 -5.50
C TYR A 86 -4.69 -0.68 -6.65
N GLU A 87 -5.19 0.02 -7.66
CA GLU A 87 -5.89 -0.60 -8.80
C GLU A 87 -5.01 -1.59 -9.57
N VAL A 88 -3.71 -1.32 -9.65
CA VAL A 88 -2.73 -2.21 -10.29
C VAL A 88 -2.36 -3.37 -9.38
N LEU A 89 -2.09 -3.10 -8.10
CA LEU A 89 -1.61 -4.14 -7.18
C LEU A 89 -2.70 -5.08 -6.68
N LYS A 90 -3.98 -4.70 -6.75
CA LYS A 90 -5.10 -5.57 -6.39
C LYS A 90 -5.42 -6.62 -7.45
N ASP A 91 -5.06 -6.35 -8.70
CA ASP A 91 -5.34 -7.23 -9.84
C ASP A 91 -4.09 -8.06 -10.13
N GLU A 92 -4.23 -9.39 -10.11
CA GLU A 92 -3.08 -10.28 -10.20
C GLU A 92 -2.33 -10.15 -11.54
N ASP A 93 -3.05 -9.95 -12.64
CA ASP A 93 -2.46 -9.86 -13.98
C ASP A 93 -1.75 -8.51 -14.16
N LEU A 94 -2.37 -7.42 -13.69
CA LEU A 94 -1.74 -6.09 -13.70
C LEU A 94 -0.53 -6.03 -12.77
N ARG A 95 -0.62 -6.63 -11.58
CA ARG A 95 0.50 -6.75 -10.64
C ARG A 95 1.67 -7.51 -11.26
N LYS A 96 1.42 -8.66 -11.90
CA LYS A 96 2.46 -9.41 -12.64
C LYS A 96 3.10 -8.58 -13.75
N LYS A 97 2.30 -7.81 -14.50
CA LYS A 97 2.78 -6.92 -15.57
C LYS A 97 3.65 -5.80 -14.99
N TYR A 98 3.22 -5.19 -13.88
CA TYR A 98 3.97 -4.18 -13.14
C TYR A 98 5.27 -4.73 -12.57
N ASP A 99 5.27 -5.91 -11.96
CA ASP A 99 6.48 -6.53 -11.41
C ASP A 99 7.51 -6.85 -12.51
N LYS A 100 7.04 -7.19 -13.72
CA LYS A 100 7.92 -7.54 -14.85
C LYS A 100 8.45 -6.33 -15.62
N TYR A 101 7.63 -5.30 -15.82
CA TYR A 101 7.91 -4.21 -16.76
C TYR A 101 7.82 -2.80 -16.13
N GLY A 102 7.48 -2.71 -14.85
CA GLY A 102 7.16 -1.44 -14.17
C GLY A 102 5.94 -0.75 -14.77
N GLU A 103 5.83 0.56 -14.55
CA GLU A 103 4.73 1.37 -15.11
C GLU A 103 4.69 1.38 -16.64
N LYS A 104 5.83 1.16 -17.31
CA LYS A 104 5.90 1.09 -18.79
C LYS A 104 5.13 -0.08 -19.37
N GLY A 105 4.87 -1.11 -18.57
CA GLY A 105 4.02 -2.22 -18.95
C GLY A 105 2.53 -1.89 -18.85
N LEU A 106 2.12 -0.83 -18.17
CA LEU A 106 0.71 -0.57 -17.88
C LEU A 106 0.10 0.40 -18.90
N ASP A 107 -1.21 0.29 -19.12
CA ASP A 107 -1.92 1.22 -19.99
C ASP A 107 -2.17 2.54 -19.23
N GLU A 108 -1.88 3.67 -19.86
CA GLU A 108 -1.99 5.01 -19.24
C GLU A 108 -3.41 5.38 -18.76
N GLN A 109 -4.44 4.71 -19.27
CA GLN A 109 -5.84 5.02 -18.93
C GLN A 109 -6.32 4.39 -17.61
N GLN A 110 -5.51 3.59 -16.93
CA GLN A 110 -5.87 2.95 -15.67
C GLN A 110 -5.53 3.87 -14.48
N GLY A 111 -6.56 4.36 -13.77
CA GLY A 111 -6.38 5.08 -12.49
C GLY A 111 -7.23 6.35 -12.24
N GLY A 112 -8.09 6.76 -13.17
CA GLY A 112 -8.72 8.09 -13.12
C GLY A 112 -9.97 8.26 -12.22
N ARG A 113 -10.46 7.21 -11.55
CA ARG A 113 -11.68 7.30 -10.73
C ARG A 113 -11.46 6.63 -9.38
N TYR A 114 -11.82 7.33 -8.32
CA TYR A 114 -11.87 6.83 -6.95
C TYR A 114 -13.27 7.02 -6.38
N GLU A 115 -13.55 6.33 -5.29
CA GLU A 115 -14.85 6.31 -4.63
C GLU A 115 -14.94 7.37 -3.53
N SER A 116 -16.15 7.67 -3.04
CA SER A 116 -16.31 8.63 -1.93
C SER A 116 -15.62 8.15 -0.64
N TRP A 117 -15.28 9.09 0.25
CA TRP A 117 -14.72 8.72 1.56
C TRP A 117 -15.60 7.74 2.35
N ASN A 118 -16.94 7.91 2.27
CA ASN A 118 -17.88 7.04 2.95
C ASN A 118 -17.83 5.59 2.43
N PHE A 119 -17.61 5.40 1.12
CA PHE A 119 -17.44 4.08 0.54
C PHE A 119 -16.23 3.36 1.16
N TYR A 120 -15.07 4.02 1.22
CA TYR A 120 -13.88 3.43 1.84
C TYR A 120 -14.06 3.15 3.34
N ARG A 121 -14.92 3.92 4.00
CA ARG A 121 -15.20 3.78 5.44
C ARG A 121 -16.13 2.63 5.77
N TYR A 122 -17.13 2.36 4.94
CA TYR A 122 -18.24 1.46 5.28
C TYR A 122 -18.38 0.28 4.32
N ASP A 123 -18.10 0.47 3.03
CA ASP A 123 -18.37 -0.51 1.97
C ASP A 123 -17.12 -1.26 1.50
N PHE A 124 -15.93 -0.69 1.71
CA PHE A 124 -14.67 -1.26 1.25
C PHE A 124 -14.06 -2.26 2.25
N GLY A 125 -13.71 -3.45 1.76
CA GLY A 125 -13.06 -4.50 2.55
C GLY A 125 -13.91 -4.96 3.73
N ILE A 126 -15.17 -5.33 3.47
CA ILE A 126 -16.18 -5.65 4.52
C ILE A 126 -15.68 -6.71 5.51
N TYR A 127 -14.86 -7.65 5.05
CA TYR A 127 -14.36 -8.79 5.84
C TYR A 127 -12.85 -8.78 6.06
N ASP A 128 -12.12 -7.74 5.62
CA ASP A 128 -10.65 -7.75 5.68
C ASP A 128 -10.10 -7.80 7.13
N ASP A 129 -10.89 -7.37 8.12
CA ASP A 129 -10.54 -7.42 9.55
C ASP A 129 -11.01 -8.71 10.26
N ASP A 130 -11.75 -9.58 9.57
CA ASP A 130 -12.28 -10.83 10.12
C ASP A 130 -11.35 -11.99 9.75
N LEU A 131 -10.49 -12.42 10.69
CA LEU A 131 -9.47 -13.46 10.44
C LEU A 131 -10.03 -14.83 10.04
N GLU A 132 -11.29 -15.11 10.39
CA GLU A 132 -11.99 -16.35 10.03
C GLU A 132 -12.57 -16.35 8.61
N ILE A 133 -12.58 -15.20 7.92
CA ILE A 133 -13.18 -15.05 6.61
C ILE A 133 -12.09 -14.80 5.57
N ILE A 134 -11.98 -15.71 4.61
CA ILE A 134 -11.10 -15.56 3.46
C ILE A 134 -11.89 -14.86 2.36
N THR A 135 -11.35 -13.74 1.86
CA THR A 135 -11.92 -13.03 0.70
C THR A 135 -11.20 -13.46 -0.55
N LEU A 136 -11.93 -14.15 -1.42
CA LEU A 136 -11.45 -14.64 -2.71
C LEU A 136 -11.63 -13.57 -3.80
N ASP A 137 -10.70 -13.53 -4.74
CA ASP A 137 -10.72 -12.76 -5.97
C ASP A 137 -10.61 -13.68 -7.20
N SER A 138 -10.52 -13.10 -8.39
CA SER A 138 -10.45 -13.88 -9.63
C SER A 138 -9.21 -14.76 -9.75
N GLY A 139 -8.13 -14.44 -9.03
CA GLY A 139 -6.87 -15.17 -9.06
C GLY A 139 -6.89 -16.45 -8.23
N ASP A 140 -7.64 -16.46 -7.13
CA ASP A 140 -7.67 -17.58 -6.18
C ASP A 140 -8.99 -18.36 -6.14
N PHE A 141 -10.08 -17.81 -6.66
CA PHE A 141 -11.42 -18.42 -6.57
C PHE A 141 -11.48 -19.83 -7.15
N GLU A 142 -10.99 -20.02 -8.38
CA GLU A 142 -11.02 -21.32 -9.06
C GLU A 142 -10.16 -22.37 -8.34
N ALA A 143 -9.01 -21.96 -7.80
CA ALA A 143 -8.16 -22.86 -7.04
C ALA A 143 -8.82 -23.27 -5.71
N ALA A 144 -9.51 -22.33 -5.05
CA ALA A 144 -10.21 -22.57 -3.79
C ALA A 144 -11.36 -23.57 -3.97
N VAL A 145 -12.25 -23.35 -4.94
CA VAL A 145 -13.43 -24.21 -5.14
C VAL A 145 -13.08 -25.62 -5.64
N ASN A 146 -11.92 -25.80 -6.26
CA ASN A 146 -11.43 -27.08 -6.75
C ASN A 146 -10.44 -27.78 -5.80
N SER A 147 -10.20 -27.25 -4.59
CA SER A 147 -9.20 -27.78 -3.66
C SER A 147 -9.58 -29.13 -3.03
N GLY A 148 -10.87 -29.49 -3.07
CA GLY A 148 -11.43 -30.63 -2.35
C GLY A 148 -11.89 -30.32 -0.92
N GLU A 149 -11.69 -29.09 -0.45
CA GLU A 149 -12.25 -28.60 0.81
C GLU A 149 -13.72 -28.19 0.67
N ILE A 150 -14.46 -28.17 1.78
CA ILE A 150 -15.83 -27.67 1.81
C ILE A 150 -15.82 -26.15 1.98
N TRP A 151 -16.26 -25.43 0.96
CA TRP A 151 -16.38 -23.97 0.98
C TRP A 151 -17.84 -23.53 1.13
N PHE A 152 -18.08 -22.60 2.04
CA PHE A 152 -19.31 -21.82 2.06
C PHE A 152 -19.02 -20.38 1.66
N ILE A 153 -19.52 -19.97 0.50
CA ILE A 153 -19.13 -18.71 -0.15
C ILE A 153 -20.28 -17.72 -0.10
N ASN A 154 -19.98 -16.50 0.35
CA ASN A 154 -20.91 -15.36 0.31
C ASN A 154 -20.54 -14.42 -0.83
N PHE A 155 -21.32 -14.44 -1.91
CA PHE A 155 -21.22 -13.46 -2.99
C PHE A 155 -21.92 -12.16 -2.58
N TYR A 156 -21.17 -11.07 -2.45
CA TYR A 156 -21.70 -9.79 -2.00
C TYR A 156 -21.29 -8.63 -2.93
N PHE A 157 -21.97 -7.50 -2.77
CA PHE A 157 -21.63 -6.26 -3.47
C PHE A 157 -21.40 -5.12 -2.45
N PRO A 158 -20.39 -4.25 -2.62
CA PRO A 158 -20.06 -3.20 -1.64
C PRO A 158 -21.24 -2.27 -1.29
N ARG A 159 -22.05 -1.85 -2.27
CA ARG A 159 -23.20 -0.94 -2.06
C ARG A 159 -24.54 -1.66 -1.93
N CYS A 160 -24.55 -2.76 -1.18
CA CYS A 160 -25.73 -3.61 -1.03
C CYS A 160 -26.21 -3.61 0.41
N SER A 161 -27.37 -2.98 0.66
CA SER A 161 -27.96 -2.90 2.02
C SER A 161 -28.18 -4.30 2.63
N HIS A 162 -28.70 -5.25 1.85
CA HIS A 162 -28.91 -6.62 2.33
C HIS A 162 -27.60 -7.34 2.68
N CYS A 163 -26.53 -7.07 1.94
CA CYS A 163 -25.21 -7.64 2.17
C CYS A 163 -24.61 -7.13 3.48
N HIS A 164 -24.79 -5.84 3.78
CA HIS A 164 -24.43 -5.24 5.06
C HIS A 164 -25.23 -5.80 6.23
N GLN A 165 -26.53 -6.04 6.04
CA GLN A 165 -27.38 -6.67 7.07
C GLN A 165 -26.96 -8.12 7.35
N LEU A 166 -26.49 -8.85 6.33
CA LEU A 166 -26.00 -10.22 6.47
C LEU A 166 -24.62 -10.29 7.13
N ALA A 167 -23.75 -9.31 6.91
CA ALA A 167 -22.35 -9.36 7.34
C ALA A 167 -22.14 -9.72 8.83
N PRO A 168 -22.89 -9.17 9.82
CA PRO A 168 -22.78 -9.59 11.21
C PRO A 168 -23.12 -11.07 11.45
N ALA A 169 -24.11 -11.61 10.74
CA ALA A 169 -24.47 -13.02 10.85
C ALA A 169 -23.42 -13.92 10.21
N TRP A 170 -22.89 -13.52 9.05
CA TRP A 170 -21.78 -14.22 8.38
C TRP A 170 -20.54 -14.33 9.28
N ARG A 171 -20.15 -13.24 9.94
CA ARG A 171 -19.06 -13.24 10.94
C ARG A 171 -19.28 -14.20 12.09
N ARG A 172 -20.51 -14.27 12.62
CA ARG A 172 -20.84 -15.23 13.68
C ARG A 172 -20.73 -16.66 13.18
N MET A 173 -21.24 -16.93 11.98
CA MET A 173 -21.15 -18.25 11.37
C MET A 173 -19.70 -18.69 11.17
N ALA A 174 -18.84 -17.82 10.62
CA ALA A 174 -17.43 -18.12 10.41
C ALA A 174 -16.69 -18.46 11.72
N ARG A 175 -16.91 -17.66 12.78
CA ARG A 175 -16.36 -17.94 14.12
C ARG A 175 -16.86 -19.26 14.71
N SER A 176 -18.15 -19.56 14.53
CA SER A 176 -18.69 -20.84 14.97
C SER A 176 -18.04 -22.00 14.23
N LEU A 177 -18.03 -21.99 12.89
CA LEU A 177 -17.45 -23.09 12.09
C LEU A 177 -15.99 -23.37 12.45
N ARG A 178 -15.18 -22.32 12.65
CA ARG A 178 -13.78 -22.47 13.09
C ARG A 178 -13.65 -23.20 14.43
N SER A 179 -14.55 -22.94 15.37
CA SER A 179 -14.56 -23.60 16.68
C SER A 179 -14.98 -25.08 16.63
N TRP A 180 -15.68 -25.51 15.58
CA TRP A 180 -16.11 -26.91 15.43
C TRP A 180 -15.08 -27.76 14.65
N LEU A 181 -14.26 -27.12 13.82
CA LEU A 181 -13.27 -27.78 12.97
C LEU A 181 -11.83 -27.76 13.53
N GLY A 182 -11.57 -26.99 14.58
CA GLY A 182 -10.28 -26.91 15.29
C GLY A 182 -10.34 -27.58 16.66
#